data_AF-A0A954A7N3-F1
#
_entry.id   AF-A0A954A7N3-F1
#
_cell.length_a   1.000
_cell.length_b   1.000
_cell.length_c   1.000
_cell.angle_alpha   90.00
_cell.angle_beta   90.00
_cell.angle_gamma   90.00
#
_symmetry.space_group_name_H-M   'P 1'
#
loop_
_entity.id
_entity.type
_entity.pdbx_description
1 polymer ?
#
loop_
_entity_poly.entity_id
_entity_poly.type
_entity_poly.pdbx_seq_one_letter_code
_entity_poly.pdbx_strand_id
1 'polypeptide(L)'
;MKVALLLGLWLAVMLSIIWGTHFASHDAPTTHESDESSALLEGISFSPPLAPTKNNREEVLREAGVFPCSQCHNLLITNPRKRADFAPPHDGIVVDHGEATSCLTCHSDSDRDHLVLVDGTPVGFNESYRVWGGCHGPIYRDWRHGAHGQRTGHWNGDEQHVWVCVRCHHPHRPAFAPMTPLPPPPVPRGMVEPGGHTERGDR
;
A
#
# COMPACT_ATOMS: atom_id res chain seq x y z
N MET A 1 -57.81 5.03 38.37
CA MET A 1 -56.73 4.39 39.17
C MET A 1 -56.03 3.29 38.35
N LYS A 2 -55.29 3.63 37.29
CA LYS A 2 -54.47 2.65 36.52
C LYS A 2 -53.14 3.20 36.01
N VAL A 3 -52.82 4.47 36.27
CA VAL A 3 -51.60 5.14 35.75
C VAL A 3 -50.46 5.16 36.79
N ALA A 4 -50.74 4.93 38.08
CA ALA A 4 -49.74 5.04 39.15
C ALA A 4 -48.80 3.82 39.29
N LEU A 5 -49.08 2.69 38.63
CA LEU A 5 -48.29 1.46 38.79
C LEU A 5 -47.12 1.31 37.81
N LEU A 6 -47.06 2.12 36.74
CA LEU A 6 -46.02 1.99 35.70
C LEU A 6 -44.76 2.85 35.95
N LEU A 7 -44.82 3.82 36.86
CA LEU A 7 -43.68 4.66 37.22
C LEU A 7 -42.73 4.02 38.26
N GLY A 8 -43.21 3.03 39.03
CA GLY A 8 -42.39 2.35 40.05
C GLY A 8 -41.35 1.38 39.50
N LEU A 9 -41.58 0.82 38.30
CA LEU A 9 -40.71 -0.19 37.72
C LEU A 9 -39.48 0.40 37.00
N TRP A 10 -39.53 1.67 36.60
CA TRP A 10 -38.42 2.34 35.91
C TRP A 10 -37.31 2.85 36.85
N LEU A 11 -37.60 3.10 38.13
CA LEU A 11 -36.57 3.57 39.08
C LEU A 11 -35.66 2.43 39.60
N ALA A 12 -36.15 1.19 39.61
CA ALA A 12 -35.38 0.04 40.11
C ALA A 12 -34.30 -0.44 39.13
N VAL A 13 -34.47 -0.23 37.82
CA VAL A 13 -33.51 -0.68 36.79
C VAL A 13 -32.34 0.29 36.63
N MET A 14 -32.52 1.59 36.92
CA MET A 14 -31.44 2.58 36.83
C MET A 14 -30.49 2.60 38.05
N LEU A 15 -30.89 2.03 39.20
CA LEU A 15 -29.98 1.93 40.35
C LEU A 15 -29.01 0.74 40.30
N SER A 16 -29.24 -0.25 39.43
CA SER A 16 -28.35 -1.42 39.30
C SER A 16 -27.14 -1.20 38.38
N ILE A 17 -27.09 -0.09 37.63
CA ILE A 17 -26.00 0.21 36.69
C ILE A 17 -24.82 0.93 37.38
N ILE A 18 -25.03 1.47 38.59
CA ILE A 18 -24.01 2.26 39.31
C ILE A 18 -23.05 1.39 40.15
N TRP A 19 -23.33 0.08 40.32
CA TRP A 19 -22.56 -0.80 41.21
C TRP A 19 -22.10 -2.08 40.51
N GLY A 20 -21.37 -1.96 39.40
CA GLY A 20 -21.07 -3.12 38.57
C GLY A 20 -19.78 -3.13 37.77
N THR A 21 -18.78 -2.27 38.07
CA THR A 21 -17.44 -2.38 37.48
C THR A 21 -16.35 -1.82 38.42
N HIS A 22 -16.10 -2.49 39.55
CA HIS A 22 -14.77 -2.42 40.18
C HIS A 22 -13.90 -3.49 39.51
N PHE A 23 -13.31 -3.14 38.37
CA PHE A 23 -12.15 -3.88 37.86
C PHE A 23 -10.97 -3.55 38.76
N ALA A 24 -10.56 -4.53 39.56
CA ALA A 24 -9.28 -4.51 40.24
C ALA A 24 -8.17 -4.37 39.19
N SER A 25 -7.48 -3.24 39.22
CA SER A 25 -6.21 -3.05 38.53
C SER A 25 -5.20 -4.03 39.12
N HIS A 26 -4.83 -5.06 38.35
CA HIS A 26 -3.63 -5.80 38.61
C HIS A 26 -2.44 -4.93 38.21
N ASP A 27 -1.60 -4.58 39.17
CA ASP A 27 -0.35 -3.87 38.96
C ASP A 27 0.54 -4.70 37.99
N ALA A 28 0.89 -4.10 36.85
CA ALA A 28 1.89 -4.64 35.95
C ALA A 28 3.28 -4.45 36.58
N PRO A 29 4.19 -5.44 36.50
CA PRO A 29 5.54 -5.29 37.01
C PRO A 29 6.31 -4.25 36.20
N THR A 30 6.82 -3.23 36.88
CA THR A 30 7.66 -2.18 36.30
C THR A 30 9.07 -2.72 36.03
N THR A 31 9.33 -3.14 34.79
CA THR A 31 10.71 -3.29 34.31
C THR A 31 11.24 -1.92 33.92
N HIS A 32 12.16 -1.39 34.72
CA HIS A 32 12.99 -0.21 34.42
C HIS A 32 13.99 -0.54 33.29
N GLU A 33 13.53 -0.66 32.05
CA GLU A 33 14.40 -0.88 30.88
C GLU A 33 13.97 -0.04 29.65
N SER A 34 13.29 1.10 29.87
CA SER A 34 12.75 1.95 28.79
C SER A 34 13.49 3.26 28.54
N ASP A 35 14.39 3.68 29.42
CA ASP A 35 14.85 5.08 29.41
C ASP A 35 16.13 5.30 28.57
N GLU A 36 17.00 4.29 28.45
CA GLU A 36 18.27 4.42 27.72
C GLU A 36 18.08 4.35 26.18
N SER A 37 17.10 3.57 25.72
CA SER A 37 16.76 3.43 24.30
C SER A 37 15.97 4.63 23.75
N SER A 38 15.35 5.41 24.62
CA SER A 38 14.60 6.62 24.26
C SER A 38 15.55 7.80 23.93
N ALA A 39 16.64 7.96 24.68
CA ALA A 39 17.61 9.04 24.47
C ALA A 39 18.44 8.91 23.18
N LEU A 40 18.62 7.70 22.65
CA LEU A 40 19.35 7.47 21.40
C LEU A 40 18.54 7.81 20.14
N LEU A 41 17.21 7.96 20.25
CA LEU A 41 16.33 8.23 19.12
C LEU A 41 16.04 9.73 18.92
N GLU A 42 16.32 10.58 19.91
CA GLU A 42 16.06 12.02 19.87
C GLU A 42 16.90 12.79 18.83
N GLY A 43 17.96 12.17 18.29
CA GLY A 43 18.82 12.74 17.25
C GLY A 43 18.55 12.24 15.83
N ILE A 44 17.71 11.21 15.64
CA ILE A 44 17.43 10.63 14.33
C ILE A 44 16.21 11.36 13.75
N SER A 45 16.45 12.54 13.17
CA SER A 45 15.44 13.20 12.34
C SER A 45 15.23 12.37 11.08
N PHE A 46 14.18 11.53 11.08
CA PHE A 46 13.71 10.93 9.85
C PHE A 46 13.26 12.07 8.93
N SER A 47 13.96 12.25 7.80
CA SER A 47 13.55 13.21 6.78
C SER A 47 12.09 12.98 6.44
N PRO A 48 11.28 14.05 6.29
CA PRO A 48 9.88 13.90 5.94
C PRO A 48 9.74 13.06 4.66
N PRO A 49 8.69 12.22 4.57
CA PRO A 49 8.50 11.36 3.41
C PRO A 49 8.44 12.20 2.14
N LEU A 50 9.38 11.96 1.23
CA LEU A 50 9.46 12.70 -0.03
C LEU A 50 8.32 12.29 -0.97
N ALA A 51 7.63 13.27 -1.51
CA ALA A 51 6.72 13.07 -2.63
C ALA A 51 7.52 12.64 -3.88
N PRO A 52 6.92 11.86 -4.80
CA PRO A 52 7.60 11.48 -6.03
C PRO A 52 7.82 12.70 -6.91
N THR A 53 9.07 12.90 -7.33
CA THR A 53 9.46 14.00 -8.23
C THR A 53 9.81 13.51 -9.63
N LYS A 54 9.82 12.19 -9.87
CA LYS A 54 9.92 11.59 -11.22
C LYS A 54 8.69 10.72 -11.51
N ASN A 55 7.60 11.38 -11.89
CA ASN A 55 6.35 10.77 -12.32
C ASN A 55 5.85 11.45 -13.60
N ASN A 56 6.23 10.92 -14.75
CA ASN A 56 5.74 11.40 -16.05
C ASN A 56 4.83 10.36 -16.72
N ARG A 57 4.02 9.65 -15.93
CA ARG A 57 3.22 8.54 -16.45
C ARG A 57 2.22 9.02 -17.49
N GLU A 58 1.60 10.17 -17.30
CA GLU A 58 0.70 10.76 -18.29
C GLU A 58 1.42 11.11 -19.60
N GLU A 59 2.62 11.67 -19.51
CA GLU A 59 3.45 11.98 -20.68
C GLU A 59 3.81 10.71 -21.45
N VAL A 60 4.27 9.66 -20.75
CA VAL A 60 4.57 8.35 -21.36
C VAL A 60 3.34 7.77 -22.07
N LEU A 61 2.14 7.93 -21.50
CA LEU A 61 0.90 7.46 -22.12
C LEU A 61 0.51 8.32 -23.35
N ARG A 62 0.77 9.62 -23.32
CA ARG A 62 0.58 10.52 -24.47
C ARG A 62 1.52 10.19 -25.61
N GLU A 63 2.80 9.97 -25.33
CA GLU A 63 3.81 9.56 -26.32
C GLU A 63 3.45 8.21 -26.97
N ALA A 64 2.90 7.28 -26.19
CA ALA A 64 2.38 6.02 -26.70
C ALA A 64 1.08 6.15 -27.51
N GLY A 65 0.51 7.36 -27.62
CA GLY A 65 -0.71 7.63 -28.39
C GLY A 65 -1.99 7.04 -27.79
N VAL A 66 -1.98 6.65 -26.51
CA VAL A 66 -3.12 6.05 -25.81
C VAL A 66 -3.80 6.99 -24.82
N PHE A 67 -3.26 8.20 -24.63
CA PHE A 67 -3.82 9.23 -23.75
C PHE A 67 -4.05 10.55 -24.50
N PRO A 68 -5.16 11.27 -24.27
CA PRO A 68 -6.22 10.97 -23.31
C PRO A 68 -7.12 9.80 -23.71
N CYS A 69 -7.43 8.95 -22.73
CA CYS A 69 -8.28 7.78 -22.86
C CYS A 69 -9.72 8.16 -23.25
N SER A 70 -10.16 9.34 -22.82
CA SER A 70 -11.47 9.92 -23.12
C SER A 70 -11.75 10.05 -24.62
N GLN A 71 -10.72 10.13 -25.47
CA GLN A 71 -10.89 10.17 -26.94
C GLN A 71 -11.69 8.99 -27.49
N CYS A 72 -11.51 7.80 -26.90
CA CYS A 72 -12.30 6.63 -27.26
C CYS A 72 -13.44 6.40 -26.26
N HIS A 73 -13.18 6.56 -24.96
CA HIS A 73 -14.13 6.15 -23.94
C HIS A 73 -15.36 7.04 -23.79
N ASN A 74 -15.34 8.30 -24.24
CA ASN A 74 -16.53 9.15 -24.27
C ASN A 74 -17.59 8.67 -25.28
N LEU A 75 -17.22 7.78 -26.21
CA LEU A 75 -18.09 7.24 -27.24
C LEU A 75 -18.61 5.83 -26.90
N LEU A 76 -18.20 5.27 -25.76
CA LEU A 76 -18.46 3.89 -25.40
C LEU A 76 -19.30 3.81 -24.12
N ILE A 77 -20.16 2.79 -24.06
CA ILE A 77 -20.90 2.49 -22.84
C ILE A 77 -19.99 1.67 -21.91
N THR A 78 -19.77 2.18 -20.70
CA THR A 78 -19.03 1.46 -19.66
C THR A 78 -19.76 0.18 -19.29
N ASN A 79 -19.07 -0.95 -19.38
CA ASN A 79 -19.52 -2.22 -18.82
C ASN A 79 -18.77 -2.49 -17.51
N PRO A 80 -19.42 -2.46 -16.33
CA PRO A 80 -18.75 -2.64 -15.05
C PRO A 80 -18.47 -4.10 -14.69
N ARG A 81 -18.92 -5.06 -15.51
CA ARG A 81 -18.69 -6.47 -15.23
C ARG A 81 -17.21 -6.82 -15.40
N LYS A 82 -16.67 -7.53 -14.41
CA LYS A 82 -15.35 -8.17 -14.49
C LYS A 82 -15.31 -9.12 -15.69
N ARG A 83 -14.26 -9.00 -16.51
CA ARG A 83 -14.00 -9.87 -17.67
C ARG A 83 -12.51 -10.12 -17.80
N ALA A 84 -12.17 -11.30 -18.33
CA ALA A 84 -10.78 -11.65 -18.62
C ALA A 84 -10.31 -11.09 -19.97
N ASP A 85 -11.22 -10.99 -20.94
CA ASP A 85 -10.90 -10.60 -22.31
C ASP A 85 -11.42 -9.19 -22.63
N PHE A 86 -10.54 -8.35 -23.20
CA PHE A 86 -10.85 -6.99 -23.59
C PHE A 86 -10.84 -6.84 -25.11
N ALA A 87 -11.61 -5.88 -25.62
CA ALA A 87 -11.57 -5.53 -27.03
C ALA A 87 -10.32 -4.69 -27.34
N PRO A 88 -9.82 -4.73 -28.59
CA PRO A 88 -8.78 -3.81 -29.04
C PRO A 88 -9.12 -2.34 -28.71
N PRO A 89 -8.13 -1.52 -28.31
CA PRO A 89 -6.70 -1.81 -28.27
C PRO A 89 -6.20 -2.47 -26.96
N HIS A 90 -7.11 -2.90 -26.07
CA HIS A 90 -6.76 -3.43 -24.74
C HIS A 90 -6.70 -4.97 -24.69
N ASP A 91 -6.86 -5.66 -25.83
CA ASP A 91 -6.90 -7.11 -25.95
C ASP A 91 -5.58 -7.81 -25.54
N GLY A 92 -4.46 -7.08 -25.51
CA GLY A 92 -3.19 -7.55 -24.96
C GLY A 92 -3.02 -7.42 -23.45
N ILE A 93 -4.00 -6.83 -22.73
CA ILE A 93 -3.88 -6.56 -21.29
C ILE A 93 -4.49 -7.71 -20.48
N VAL A 94 -3.65 -8.38 -19.71
CA VAL A 94 -4.05 -9.37 -18.71
C VAL A 94 -3.98 -8.74 -17.31
N VAL A 95 -5.11 -8.74 -16.60
CA VAL A 95 -5.20 -8.26 -15.21
C VAL A 95 -5.02 -9.44 -14.25
N ASP A 96 -3.83 -9.51 -13.66
CA ASP A 96 -3.37 -10.52 -12.70
C ASP A 96 -2.92 -9.79 -11.42
N HIS A 97 -3.90 -9.27 -10.69
CA HIS A 97 -3.69 -8.37 -9.55
C HIS A 97 -4.57 -8.78 -8.34
N GLY A 98 -4.61 -10.09 -8.04
CA GLY A 98 -5.31 -10.63 -6.87
C GLY A 98 -6.81 -10.30 -6.87
N GLU A 99 -7.28 -9.58 -5.84
CA GLU A 99 -8.68 -9.17 -5.72
C GLU A 99 -9.06 -8.05 -6.72
N ALA A 100 -8.10 -7.21 -7.13
CA ALA A 100 -8.30 -6.10 -8.07
C ALA A 100 -8.33 -6.61 -9.51
N THR A 101 -9.44 -7.25 -9.85
CA THR A 101 -9.61 -7.98 -11.12
C THR A 101 -10.48 -7.27 -12.14
N SER A 102 -11.04 -6.11 -11.77
CA SER A 102 -11.73 -5.21 -12.69
C SER A 102 -10.86 -3.99 -12.95
N CYS A 103 -10.82 -3.53 -14.20
CA CYS A 103 -10.16 -2.25 -14.54
C CYS A 103 -10.72 -1.10 -13.70
N LEU A 104 -12.02 -1.15 -13.40
CA LEU A 104 -12.74 -0.12 -12.65
C LEU A 104 -12.39 -0.11 -11.15
N THR A 105 -11.64 -1.09 -10.67
CA THR A 105 -11.11 -1.05 -9.30
C THR A 105 -10.08 0.07 -9.15
N CYS A 106 -9.36 0.40 -10.21
CA CYS A 106 -8.30 1.42 -10.19
C CYS A 106 -8.56 2.59 -11.14
N HIS A 107 -9.31 2.37 -12.22
CA HIS A 107 -9.68 3.41 -13.18
C HIS A 107 -11.08 3.94 -12.89
N SER A 108 -11.27 5.25 -13.03
CA SER A 108 -12.61 5.84 -12.90
C SER A 108 -13.55 5.25 -13.94
N ASP A 109 -14.82 5.06 -13.57
CA ASP A 109 -15.84 4.51 -14.46
C ASP A 109 -16.36 5.56 -15.46
N SER A 110 -16.37 6.81 -15.04
CA SER A 110 -16.98 7.98 -15.67
C SER A 110 -15.96 8.86 -16.39
N ASP A 111 -14.68 8.79 -16.00
CA ASP A 111 -13.60 9.55 -16.61
C ASP A 111 -12.31 8.72 -16.73
N ARG A 112 -12.01 8.23 -17.93
CA ARG A 112 -10.85 7.36 -18.17
C ARG A 112 -9.50 8.07 -18.18
N ASP A 113 -9.50 9.38 -18.10
CA ASP A 113 -8.27 10.14 -17.95
C ASP A 113 -7.78 10.14 -16.49
N HIS A 114 -8.56 9.58 -15.56
CA HIS A 114 -8.25 9.50 -14.13
C HIS A 114 -8.28 8.06 -13.58
N LEU A 115 -7.49 7.88 -12.52
CA LEU A 115 -7.57 6.75 -11.61
C LEU A 115 -8.51 7.09 -10.44
N VAL A 116 -8.90 6.09 -9.66
CA VAL A 116 -9.71 6.27 -8.44
C VAL A 116 -9.04 5.64 -7.24
N LEU A 117 -9.14 6.32 -6.10
CA LEU A 117 -8.83 5.74 -4.81
C LEU A 117 -9.97 4.80 -4.35
N VAL A 118 -9.73 4.05 -3.27
CA VAL A 118 -10.72 3.14 -2.69
C VAL A 118 -12.00 3.85 -2.25
N ASP A 119 -11.91 5.12 -1.87
CA ASP A 119 -13.05 5.97 -1.50
C ASP A 119 -13.74 6.64 -2.72
N GLY A 120 -13.27 6.37 -3.94
CA GLY A 120 -13.78 6.94 -5.18
C GLY A 120 -13.16 8.28 -5.58
N THR A 121 -12.26 8.86 -4.78
CA THR A 121 -11.59 10.13 -5.12
C THR A 121 -10.78 9.98 -6.41
N PRO A 122 -10.98 10.84 -7.43
CA PRO A 122 -10.20 10.79 -8.65
C PRO A 122 -8.77 11.30 -8.40
N VAL A 123 -7.79 10.65 -9.03
CA VAL A 123 -6.38 11.07 -9.00
C VAL A 123 -5.74 10.90 -10.38
N GLY A 124 -4.74 11.72 -10.69
CA GLY A 124 -4.03 11.64 -11.96
C GLY A 124 -3.14 10.39 -12.05
N PHE A 125 -2.70 10.02 -13.27
CA PHE A 125 -1.81 8.85 -13.44
C PHE A 125 -0.43 9.07 -12.81
N ASN A 126 0.02 10.33 -12.72
CA ASN A 126 1.26 10.70 -12.02
C ASN A 126 1.17 10.46 -10.50
N GLU A 127 -0.04 10.35 -9.97
CA GLU A 127 -0.33 10.05 -8.55
C GLU A 127 -0.71 8.59 -8.31
N SER A 128 -0.44 7.70 -9.27
CA SER A 128 -0.77 6.26 -9.17
C SER A 128 -0.32 5.61 -7.86
N TYR A 129 0.78 6.05 -7.25
CA TYR A 129 1.22 5.57 -5.93
C TYR A 129 0.15 5.71 -4.82
N ARG A 130 -0.75 6.69 -4.90
CA ARG A 130 -1.85 6.90 -3.94
C ARG A 130 -2.89 5.79 -4.04
N VAL A 131 -3.20 5.36 -5.27
CA VAL A 131 -4.15 4.26 -5.53
C VAL A 131 -3.60 2.96 -4.94
N TRP A 132 -2.33 2.67 -5.21
CA TRP A 132 -1.68 1.44 -4.77
C TRP A 132 -1.50 1.41 -3.26
N GLY A 133 -1.19 2.56 -2.67
CA GLY A 133 -1.05 2.74 -1.22
C GLY A 133 -2.35 2.48 -0.44
N GLY A 134 -3.51 2.55 -1.10
CA GLY A 134 -4.80 2.18 -0.49
C GLY A 134 -4.90 0.68 -0.13
N CYS A 135 -4.18 -0.19 -0.84
CA CYS A 135 -4.19 -1.64 -0.59
C CYS A 135 -2.84 -2.16 -0.08
N HIS A 136 -1.72 -1.62 -0.58
CA HIS A 136 -0.36 -2.07 -0.24
C HIS A 136 0.27 -1.25 0.88
N GLY A 137 -0.43 -1.12 2.02
CA GLY A 137 -0.05 -0.23 3.13
C GLY A 137 1.40 -0.38 3.63
N PRO A 138 1.89 -1.60 3.95
CA PRO A 138 3.26 -1.80 4.42
C PRO A 138 4.31 -1.36 3.38
N ILE A 139 4.15 -1.79 2.13
CA ILE A 139 5.04 -1.41 1.02
C ILE A 139 5.00 0.11 0.77
N TYR A 140 3.81 0.72 0.86
CA TYR A 140 3.63 2.15 0.69
C TYR A 140 4.28 2.97 1.81
N ARG A 141 4.18 2.50 3.06
CA ARG A 141 4.91 3.09 4.19
C ARG A 141 6.41 2.98 3.96
N ASP A 142 6.91 1.81 3.59
CA ASP A 142 8.35 1.57 3.40
C ASP A 142 8.90 2.39 2.23
N TRP A 143 8.12 2.54 1.15
CA TRP A 143 8.45 3.40 0.01
C TRP A 143 8.55 4.88 0.40
N ARG A 144 7.55 5.38 1.16
CA ARG A 144 7.55 6.77 1.66
C ARG A 144 8.80 7.11 2.47
N HIS A 145 9.27 6.17 3.28
CA HIS A 145 10.49 6.31 4.09
C HIS A 145 11.77 5.88 3.37
N GLY A 146 11.68 5.36 2.13
CA GLY A 146 12.83 4.99 1.32
C GLY A 146 13.42 3.62 1.56
N ALA A 147 12.78 2.79 2.39
CA ALA A 147 13.11 1.38 2.55
C ALA A 147 12.65 0.53 1.35
N HIS A 148 11.76 1.04 0.51
CA HIS A 148 11.30 0.40 -0.71
C HIS A 148 11.32 1.36 -1.92
N GLY A 149 11.46 0.80 -3.12
CA GLY A 149 11.55 1.56 -4.37
C GLY A 149 12.94 2.17 -4.62
N GLN A 150 13.04 3.00 -5.66
CA GLN A 150 14.30 3.60 -6.08
C GLN A 150 14.35 5.10 -5.78
N ARG A 151 15.46 5.54 -5.18
CA ARG A 151 15.83 6.94 -5.01
C ARG A 151 17.06 7.23 -5.87
N THR A 152 17.00 8.30 -6.65
CA THR A 152 18.09 8.73 -7.53
C THR A 152 18.41 10.21 -7.29
N GLY A 153 19.54 10.69 -7.81
CA GLY A 153 20.02 12.06 -7.60
C GLY A 153 21.13 12.13 -6.55
N HIS A 154 21.33 13.31 -5.96
CA HIS A 154 22.42 13.57 -5.02
C HIS A 154 22.09 13.11 -3.60
N TRP A 155 23.05 12.43 -2.97
CA TRP A 155 22.94 11.95 -1.59
C TRP A 155 22.81 13.09 -0.57
N ASN A 156 23.34 14.29 -0.88
CA ASN A 156 23.37 15.46 -0.01
C ASN A 156 22.16 16.42 -0.18
N GLY A 157 21.12 16.01 -0.90
CA GLY A 157 19.78 16.62 -0.79
C GLY A 157 19.43 17.69 -1.82
N ASP A 158 20.37 18.17 -2.63
CA ASP A 158 20.09 19.22 -3.62
C ASP A 158 19.14 18.74 -4.73
N GLU A 159 19.20 17.45 -5.07
CA GLU A 159 18.30 16.82 -6.04
C GLU A 159 18.03 15.37 -5.63
N GLN A 160 16.89 15.08 -5.01
CA GLN A 160 16.46 13.70 -4.77
C GLN A 160 15.20 13.39 -5.59
N HIS A 161 15.23 12.28 -6.30
CA HIS A 161 14.12 11.79 -7.09
C HIS A 161 13.61 10.45 -6.60
N VAL A 162 12.34 10.43 -6.22
CA VAL A 162 11.64 9.20 -5.83
C VAL A 162 10.81 8.71 -7.01
N TRP A 163 11.04 7.45 -7.38
CA TRP A 163 10.33 6.78 -8.47
C TRP A 163 9.01 6.19 -7.96
N VAL A 164 7.97 6.24 -8.79
CA VAL A 164 6.65 5.63 -8.49
C VAL A 164 6.65 4.12 -8.73
N CYS A 165 5.75 3.40 -8.07
CA CYS A 165 5.67 1.93 -8.10
C CYS A 165 5.64 1.36 -9.54
N VAL A 166 4.83 1.97 -10.42
CA VAL A 166 4.62 1.55 -11.82
C VAL A 166 5.84 1.70 -12.72
N ARG A 167 6.90 2.34 -12.21
CA ARG A 167 8.16 2.47 -12.94
C ARG A 167 8.98 1.18 -12.90
N CYS A 168 8.78 0.37 -11.86
CA CYS A 168 9.42 -0.95 -11.71
C CYS A 168 8.41 -2.10 -11.85
N HIS A 169 7.19 -1.92 -11.32
CA HIS A 169 6.13 -2.92 -11.37
C HIS A 169 5.18 -2.71 -12.56
N HIS A 170 4.75 -3.80 -13.19
CA HIS A 170 3.69 -3.72 -14.20
C HIS A 170 2.32 -3.53 -13.54
N PRO A 171 1.53 -2.49 -13.90
CA PRO A 171 0.31 -2.13 -13.18
C PRO A 171 -0.79 -3.18 -13.20
N HIS A 172 -0.84 -4.00 -14.24
CA HIS A 172 -1.84 -5.06 -14.35
C HIS A 172 -1.32 -6.42 -13.90
N ARG A 173 0.00 -6.56 -13.65
CA ARG A 173 0.68 -7.82 -13.29
C ARG A 173 1.92 -7.52 -12.42
N PRO A 174 1.76 -7.04 -11.19
CA PRO A 174 2.85 -6.39 -10.45
C PRO A 174 3.94 -7.35 -9.96
N ALA A 175 3.65 -8.64 -9.82
CA ALA A 175 4.64 -9.61 -9.34
C ALA A 175 5.82 -9.75 -10.32
N PHE A 176 7.05 -9.72 -9.80
CA PHE A 176 8.24 -10.02 -10.59
C PHE A 176 8.31 -11.52 -10.90
N ALA A 177 8.74 -11.85 -12.11
CA ALA A 177 9.06 -13.24 -12.45
C ALA A 177 10.23 -13.73 -11.58
N PRO A 178 10.19 -14.96 -11.05
CA PRO A 178 11.32 -15.57 -10.38
C PRO A 178 12.53 -15.59 -11.31
N MET A 179 13.70 -15.24 -10.77
CA MET A 179 14.98 -15.33 -11.48
C MET A 179 15.87 -16.35 -10.77
N THR A 180 16.64 -17.10 -11.56
CA THR A 180 17.67 -17.99 -11.00
C THR A 180 18.77 -17.15 -10.36
N PRO A 181 19.11 -17.39 -9.08
CA PRO A 181 20.24 -16.70 -8.44
C PRO A 181 21.54 -16.98 -9.19
N LEU A 182 22.44 -16.00 -9.19
CA LEU A 182 23.81 -16.24 -9.61
C LEU A 182 24.49 -17.22 -8.63
N PRO A 183 25.51 -17.97 -9.09
CA PRO A 183 26.28 -18.82 -8.19
C PRO A 183 26.86 -18.00 -7.03
N PRO A 184 27.09 -18.64 -5.87
CA PRO A 184 27.61 -17.95 -4.69
C PRO A 184 28.94 -17.24 -5.01
N PRO A 185 29.21 -16.09 -4.37
CA PRO A 185 30.47 -15.39 -4.56
C PRO A 185 31.63 -16.30 -4.17
N PRO A 186 32.78 -16.22 -4.86
CA PRO A 186 33.94 -17.01 -4.50
C PRO A 186 34.42 -16.63 -3.09
N VAL A 187 34.86 -17.61 -2.30
CA VAL A 187 35.37 -17.33 -0.96
C VAL A 187 36.64 -16.46 -1.03
N PRO A 188 36.73 -15.42 -0.18
CA PRO A 188 37.91 -14.57 -0.13
C PRO A 188 39.19 -15.39 0.10
N ARG A 189 40.29 -14.96 -0.53
CA ARG A 189 41.58 -15.64 -0.43
C ARG A 189 42.00 -15.76 1.04
N GLY A 190 42.26 -16.99 1.51
CA GLY A 190 42.66 -17.27 2.89
C GLY A 190 41.50 -17.58 3.84
N MET A 191 40.25 -17.55 3.38
CA MET A 191 39.10 -18.07 4.10
C MET A 191 38.75 -19.47 3.61
N VAL A 192 38.30 -20.32 4.53
CA VAL A 192 37.77 -21.66 4.23
C VAL A 192 36.27 -21.51 4.03
N GLU A 193 35.72 -22.18 3.01
CA GLU A 193 34.28 -22.30 2.79
C GLU A 193 33.60 -22.71 4.11
N PRO A 194 32.62 -21.93 4.62
CA PRO A 194 31.78 -22.40 5.70
C PRO A 194 31.11 -23.70 5.23
N GLY A 195 31.24 -24.78 6.00
CA GLY A 195 30.61 -26.06 5.66
C GLY A 195 29.12 -25.85 5.37
N GLY A 196 28.70 -26.17 4.14
CA GLY A 196 27.37 -25.83 3.63
C GLY A 196 26.27 -26.26 4.59
N HIS A 197 25.34 -25.35 4.88
CA HIS A 197 24.11 -25.69 5.58
C HIS A 197 23.33 -26.68 4.71
N THR A 198 23.30 -27.96 5.10
CA THR A 198 22.44 -28.94 4.45
C THR A 198 21.01 -28.44 4.59
N GLU A 199 20.35 -28.16 3.47
CA GLU A 199 18.94 -27.84 3.42
C GLU A 199 18.17 -28.95 4.16
N ARG A 200 17.56 -28.60 5.29
CA ARG A 200 16.63 -29.49 5.97
C ARG A 200 15.40 -29.54 5.07
N GLY A 201 15.27 -30.63 4.31
CA GLY A 201 14.11 -30.88 3.49
C GLY A 201 12.85 -30.87 4.34
N ASP A 202 12.00 -29.88 4.12
CA ASP A 202 10.64 -29.85 4.65
C ASP A 202 9.77 -30.78 3.80
N ARG A 203 9.05 -31.66 4.51
CA ARG A 203 8.07 -32.62 3.97
C ARG A 203 6.73 -31.94 3.73
#